data_AF-A0AAD1IX42-F1
#
_entry.id   AF-A0AAD1IX42-F1
#
_cell.length_a   1.000
_cell.length_b   1.000
_cell.length_c   1.000
_cell.angle_alpha   90.00
_cell.angle_beta   90.00
_cell.angle_gamma   90.00
#
_symmetry.space_group_name_H-M   'P 1'
#
loop_
_entity.id
_entity.type
_entity.pdbx_description
1 polymer ?
#
loop_
_entity_poly.entity_id
_entity_poly.type
_entity_poly.pdbx_seq_one_letter_code
_entity_poly.pdbx_strand_id
1 'polypeptide(L)'
;MALTEEAREVLDPVLRDAAGGRLTLAAVRARIDESFGVGAGERVGLGCRTGPGEGAVIVEVRLSLPPVIALRDTDGTVSLAKSLPEGPPVPMQCRHGSVP
;
A
#
# COMPACT_ATOMS: atom_id res chain seq x y z
N MET A 1 -17.96 3.78 -4.02
CA MET A 1 -16.86 4.25 -3.17
C MET A 1 -15.66 4.53 -4.05
N ALA A 2 -14.87 5.56 -3.74
CA ALA A 2 -13.66 5.84 -4.53
C ALA A 2 -12.48 4.96 -4.06
N LEU A 3 -11.56 4.60 -4.96
CA LEU A 3 -10.37 3.80 -4.61
C LEU A 3 -9.53 4.43 -3.48
N THR A 4 -9.53 5.76 -3.40
CA THR A 4 -8.82 6.51 -2.35
C THR A 4 -9.47 6.33 -0.98
N GLU A 5 -10.79 6.14 -0.92
CA GLU A 5 -11.53 5.90 0.31
C GLU A 5 -11.28 4.48 0.83
N GLU A 6 -11.30 3.48 -0.05
CA GLU A 6 -10.91 2.09 0.27
C GLU A 6 -9.47 2.00 0.76
N ALA A 7 -8.53 2.68 0.09
CA ALA A 7 -7.14 2.71 0.50
C ALA A 7 -6.98 3.31 1.90
N ARG A 8 -7.71 4.40 2.18
CA ARG A 8 -7.69 5.07 3.47
C ARG A 8 -8.23 4.17 4.57
N GLU A 9 -9.37 3.51 4.36
CA GLU A 9 -9.97 2.63 5.35
C GLU A 9 -9.02 1.49 5.78
N VAL A 10 -8.30 0.92 4.81
CA VAL A 10 -7.36 -0.17 5.08
C VAL A 10 -6.05 0.32 5.70
N LEU A 11 -5.49 1.40 5.19
CA LEU A 11 -4.15 1.88 5.56
C LEU A 11 -4.13 2.85 6.75
N ASP A 12 -5.21 3.59 7.02
CA ASP A 12 -5.25 4.57 8.12
C ASP A 12 -4.82 3.96 9.47
N PRO A 13 -5.28 2.75 9.87
CA PRO A 13 -4.86 2.17 11.14
C PRO A 13 -3.34 2.03 11.28
N VAL A 14 -2.68 1.39 10.30
CA VAL A 14 -1.23 1.14 10.35
C VAL A 14 -0.41 2.43 10.23
N LEU A 15 -0.93 3.43 9.51
CA LEU A 15 -0.27 4.74 9.39
C LEU A 15 -0.41 5.57 10.67
N ARG A 16 -1.58 5.55 11.31
CA ARG A 16 -1.81 6.27 12.59
C ARG A 16 -1.02 5.66 13.72
N ASP A 17 -0.95 4.33 13.80
CA ASP A 17 -0.18 3.63 14.83
C ASP A 17 1.33 3.91 14.70
N ALA A 18 1.81 4.20 13.50
CA ALA A 18 3.20 4.52 13.21
C ALA A 18 3.52 6.03 13.20
N ALA A 19 2.53 6.91 13.39
CA ALA A 19 2.69 8.36 13.30
C ALA A 19 3.70 8.87 14.35
N GLY A 20 4.65 9.70 13.92
CA GLY A 20 5.77 10.16 14.75
C GLY A 20 6.80 9.06 15.09
N GLY A 21 6.62 7.86 14.53
CA GLY A 21 7.42 6.68 14.80
C GLY A 21 8.02 6.07 13.53
N ARG A 22 8.14 4.75 13.52
CA ARG A 22 8.72 3.98 12.42
C ARG A 22 7.67 3.06 11.81
N LEU A 23 7.50 3.17 10.50
CA LEU A 23 6.69 2.24 9.71
C LEU A 23 7.60 1.26 8.95
N THR A 24 7.16 0.02 8.84
CA THR A 24 7.86 -1.01 8.06
C THR A 24 6.97 -1.50 6.92
N LEU A 25 7.59 -1.87 5.80
CA LEU A 25 6.87 -2.48 4.68
C LEU A 25 6.15 -3.76 5.13
N ALA A 26 6.76 -4.55 6.02
CA ALA A 26 6.15 -5.77 6.55
C ALA A 26 4.83 -5.49 7.28
N ALA A 27 4.77 -4.45 8.13
CA ALA A 27 3.54 -4.08 8.84
C ALA A 27 2.43 -3.67 7.87
N VAL A 28 2.77 -2.87 6.84
CA VAL A 28 1.79 -2.47 5.81
C VAL A 28 1.31 -3.69 5.01
N ARG A 29 2.20 -4.60 4.63
CA ARG A 29 1.86 -5.83 3.90
C ARG A 29 0.96 -6.75 4.72
N ALA A 30 1.27 -6.94 6.01
CA ALA A 30 0.44 -7.73 6.91
C ALA A 30 -0.98 -7.14 7.02
N ARG A 31 -1.11 -5.82 7.18
CA ARG A 31 -2.41 -5.15 7.21
C ARG A 31 -3.22 -5.38 5.93
N ILE A 32 -2.55 -5.37 4.78
CA ILE A 32 -3.17 -5.63 3.48
C ILE A 32 -3.58 -7.09 3.34
N ASP A 33 -2.74 -8.03 3.79
CA ASP A 33 -3.06 -9.46 3.81
C ASP A 33 -4.26 -9.75 4.71
N GLU A 34 -4.38 -9.08 5.86
CA GLU A 34 -5.55 -9.18 6.74
C GLU A 34 -6.84 -8.68 6.09
N SER A 35 -6.76 -7.62 5.29
CA SER A 35 -7.92 -7.00 4.64
C SER A 35 -8.35 -7.70 3.36
N PHE A 36 -7.40 -8.20 2.56
CA PHE A 36 -7.66 -8.67 1.21
C PHE A 36 -7.22 -10.12 0.95
N GLY A 37 -6.72 -10.81 1.97
CA GLY A 37 -6.28 -12.20 1.90
C GLY A 37 -4.78 -12.37 1.74
N VAL A 38 -4.29 -13.54 2.14
CA VAL A 38 -2.85 -13.88 2.15
C VAL A 38 -2.23 -13.70 0.76
N GLY A 39 -1.14 -12.92 0.71
CA GLY A 39 -0.36 -12.67 -0.51
C GLY A 39 -0.72 -11.35 -1.20
N ALA A 40 -1.83 -10.70 -0.84
CA ALA A 40 -2.21 -9.39 -1.36
C ALA A 40 -1.15 -8.32 -1.02
N GLY A 41 -0.49 -8.44 0.12
CA GLY A 41 0.58 -7.54 0.57
C GLY A 41 1.77 -7.50 -0.41
N GLU A 42 2.00 -8.53 -1.22
CA GLU A 42 3.05 -8.52 -2.23
C GLU A 42 2.85 -7.43 -3.29
N ARG A 43 1.62 -6.93 -3.47
CA ARG A 43 1.27 -5.84 -4.40
C ARG A 43 1.46 -4.46 -3.80
N VAL A 44 2.09 -4.39 -2.63
CA VAL A 44 2.33 -3.14 -1.91
C VAL A 44 3.81 -2.87 -1.76
N GLY A 45 4.18 -1.60 -1.98
CA GLY A 45 5.50 -1.06 -1.76
C GLY A 45 5.47 0.28 -1.03
N LEU A 46 6.60 0.67 -0.45
CA LEU A 46 6.81 1.99 0.14
C LEU A 46 7.78 2.81 -0.70
N GLY A 47 7.45 4.08 -0.91
CA GLY A 47 8.35 5.09 -1.45
C GLY A 47 8.86 5.97 -0.32
N CYS A 48 10.18 6.12 -0.27
CA CYS A 48 10.86 6.89 0.76
C CYS A 48 11.76 7.96 0.16
N ARG A 49 11.89 9.08 0.86
CA ARG A 49 12.93 10.08 0.61
C ARG A 49 14.03 9.90 1.65
N THR A 50 15.28 10.05 1.22
CA THR A 50 16.44 10.00 2.10
C THR A 50 17.25 11.28 1.90
N GLY A 51 17.55 11.98 2.99
CA GLY A 51 18.38 13.19 3.00
C GLY A 51 19.74 12.94 3.67
N PRO A 52 20.77 13.76 3.41
CA PRO A 52 22.04 13.64 4.12
C PRO A 52 21.84 13.87 5.63
N GLY A 53 22.17 12.86 6.45
CA GLY A 53 22.00 12.93 7.91
C GLY A 53 20.58 12.66 8.42
N GLU A 54 19.60 12.52 7.52
CA GLU A 54 18.23 12.15 7.86
C GLU A 54 18.01 10.66 7.53
N GLY A 55 17.31 9.95 8.43
CA GLY A 55 16.84 8.59 8.13
C GLY A 55 15.85 8.58 6.96
N ALA A 56 15.52 7.41 6.43
CA ALA A 56 14.49 7.29 5.39
C ALA A 56 13.14 7.78 5.94
N VAL A 57 12.48 8.70 5.23
CA VAL A 57 11.13 9.18 5.52
C VAL A 57 10.18 8.57 4.50
N ILE A 58 9.13 7.89 4.95
CA ILE A 58 8.10 7.32 4.07
C ILE A 58 7.18 8.46 3.61
N VAL A 59 7.03 8.60 2.30
CA VAL A 59 6.20 9.65 1.67
C VAL A 59 5.14 9.09 0.73
N GLU A 60 5.23 7.81 0.38
CA GLU A 60 4.33 7.14 -0.56
C GLU A 60 4.04 5.71 -0.11
N VAL A 61 2.79 5.28 -0.28
CA VAL A 61 2.39 3.88 -0.36
C VAL A 61 1.99 3.60 -1.81
N ARG A 62 2.55 2.55 -2.41
CA ARG A 62 2.28 2.15 -3.79
C ARG A 62 1.47 0.87 -3.80
N LEU A 63 0.34 0.91 -4.47
CA LEU A 63 -0.53 -0.24 -4.71
C LEU A 63 -0.42 -0.64 -6.18
N SER A 64 -0.08 -1.90 -6.45
CA SER A 64 -0.06 -2.42 -7.81
C SER A 64 -1.43 -2.97 -8.17
N LEU A 65 -2.00 -2.40 -9.21
CA LEU A 65 -3.28 -2.83 -9.75
C LEU A 65 -3.06 -3.62 -11.05
N PRO A 66 -4.09 -4.35 -11.53
CA PRO A 66 -4.05 -5.06 -12.79
C PRO A 66 -3.83 -4.11 -13.97
N PRO A 67 -3.49 -4.66 -15.16
CA PRO A 67 -3.42 -3.87 -16.38
C PRO A 67 -4.70 -3.05 -16.59
N VAL A 68 -4.56 -1.84 -17.17
CA VAL A 68 -5.67 -0.90 -17.36
C VAL A 68 -6.84 -1.53 -18.13
N ILE A 69 -6.55 -2.46 -19.05
CA ILE A 69 -7.58 -3.19 -19.80
C ILE A 69 -8.42 -4.13 -18.93
N ALA A 70 -7.88 -4.61 -17.81
CA ALA A 70 -8.52 -5.51 -16.86
C ALA A 70 -9.19 -4.76 -15.70
N LEU A 71 -8.95 -3.46 -15.54
CA LEU A 71 -9.60 -2.61 -14.54
C LEU A 71 -11.07 -2.31 -14.87
N ARG A 72 -11.54 -2.63 -16.07
CA ARG A 72 -12.93 -2.42 -16.46
C ARG A 72 -13.78 -3.59 -15.97
N ASP A 73 -14.43 -3.44 -14.82
CA ASP A 73 -15.54 -4.31 -14.43
C ASP A 73 -16.76 -3.99 -15.32
N THR A 74 -17.65 -4.97 -15.56
CA THR A 74 -18.83 -4.80 -16.43
C THR A 74 -19.79 -3.70 -15.95
N ASP A 75 -19.68 -3.32 -14.67
CA ASP A 75 -20.53 -2.34 -14.01
C ASP A 75 -19.85 -0.97 -13.81
N GLY A 76 -18.64 -0.77 -14.36
CA GLY A 76 -17.92 0.50 -14.34
C GLY A 76 -17.37 0.91 -12.96
N THR A 77 -17.39 0.02 -11.97
CA THR A 77 -16.84 0.26 -10.63
C THR A 77 -15.58 -0.55 -10.39
N VAL A 78 -14.54 0.08 -9.84
CA VAL A 78 -13.27 -0.56 -9.49
C VAL A 78 -13.17 -0.58 -7.97
N SER A 79 -12.84 -1.75 -7.39
CA SER A 79 -12.60 -1.91 -5.96
C SER A 79 -11.20 -2.47 -5.73
N LEU A 80 -10.51 -1.97 -4.71
CA LEU A 80 -9.20 -2.46 -4.28
C LEU A 80 -9.27 -3.92 -3.84
N ALA A 81 -10.34 -4.33 -3.16
CA ALA A 81 -10.49 -5.70 -2.68
C ALA A 81 -10.47 -6.73 -3.83
N LYS A 82 -11.06 -6.37 -4.98
CA LYS A 82 -11.05 -7.22 -6.18
C LYS A 82 -9.76 -7.06 -6.99
N SER A 83 -9.29 -5.83 -7.16
CA SER A 83 -8.21 -5.53 -8.11
C SER A 83 -6.81 -5.79 -7.54
N LEU A 84 -6.57 -5.53 -6.26
CA LEU A 84 -5.22 -5.62 -5.70
C LEU A 84 -4.60 -7.03 -5.78
N PRO A 85 -5.32 -8.14 -5.52
CA PRO A 85 -4.75 -9.49 -5.65
C PRO A 85 -4.27 -9.83 -7.07
N GLU A 86 -4.97 -9.31 -8.07
CA GLU A 86 -4.73 -9.51 -9.51
C GLU A 86 -3.58 -8.63 -10.06
N GLY A 87 -3.07 -7.69 -9.26
CA GLY A 87 -1.92 -6.87 -9.62
C GLY A 87 -0.60 -7.66 -9.60
N PRO A 88 0.42 -7.25 -10.36
CA PRO A 88 1.75 -7.84 -10.26
C PRO A 88 2.43 -7.50 -8.91
N PRO A 89 3.33 -8.37 -8.40
CA PRO A 89 4.09 -8.06 -7.20
C PRO A 89 4.93 -6.77 -7.33
N VAL A 90 5.00 -5.99 -6.26
CA VAL A 90 5.85 -4.79 -6.19
C VAL A 90 7.21 -5.17 -5.60
N PRO A 91 8.32 -4.94 -6.30
CA PRO A 91 9.65 -5.18 -5.75
C PRO A 91 9.90 -4.26 -4.56
N MET A 92 10.59 -4.78 -3.55
CA MET A 92 10.91 -4.02 -2.34
C MET A 92 11.88 -2.88 -2.67
N GLN A 93 11.46 -1.64 -2.47
CA GLN A 93 12.30 -0.44 -2.64
C GLN A 93 12.70 0.11 -1.26
N CYS A 94 11.71 0.57 -0.49
CA CYS A 94 11.91 0.99 0.89
C CYS A 94 11.35 -0.06 1.86
N ARG A 95 12.20 -0.53 2.79
CA ARG A 95 11.79 -1.53 3.79
C ARG A 95 11.20 -0.90 5.05
N HIS A 96 11.62 0.30 5.40
CA HIS A 96 11.19 1.02 6.59
C HIS A 96 11.62 2.48 6.53
N GLY A 97 10.97 3.31 7.33
CA GLY A 97 11.29 4.72 7.50
C GLY A 97 10.44 5.35 8.60
N SER A 98 10.69 6.61 8.90
CA SER A 98 9.80 7.39 9.76
C SER A 98 8.54 7.82 9.01
N VAL A 99 7.45 7.97 9.74
CA VAL A 99 6.22 8.62 9.28
C VAL A 99 6.06 9.91 10.08
N PRO A 100 6.10 11.08 9.44
CA PRO A 100 5.96 12.36 10.14
C PRO A 100 4.57 12.53 10.78
#